data_AF-A0AB40DNG0-F1
#
_entry.id   AF-A0AB40DNG0-F1
#
_cell.length_a   1.000
_cell.length_b   1.000
_cell.length_c   1.000
_cell.angle_alpha   90.00
_cell.angle_beta   90.00
_cell.angle_gamma   90.00
#
_symmetry.space_group_name_H-M   'P 1'
#
loop_
_entity.id
_entity.type
_entity.pdbx_description
1 polymer ?
#
loop_
_entity_poly.entity_id
_entity_poly.type
_entity_poly.pdbx_seq_one_letter_code
_entity_poly.pdbx_strand_id
1 'polypeptide(L)'
;MIVHRLYTAIVRPIFLYGNIVWWPSLEKNCNLRILHKIQRSAELCISGALPTTATEALNTILDLQPLDLLAKSWASATALRLRKAAAWLTGSTGHSNILSKHTSLPRNTDYVPPIVNFERRYKIFIPTRTDWDNIPHQFENAVNIYTDGSKLNSQTGGGVFSPELDIKVSFRPPDHCSVFQAEVMAIQEAMTHLGTPVHHDIDIFIFSDSQAALRTLDSYTTNSKTISECRNSPNEMATHLRINLISRSCKQIDEEESA
;
A
#
# COMPACT_ATOMS: atom_id res chain seq x y z
N MET A 1 25.48 2.84 -5.69
CA MET A 1 24.38 2.27 -4.86
C MET A 1 24.33 2.83 -3.43
N ILE A 2 25.42 2.82 -2.65
CA ILE A 2 25.40 3.32 -1.25
C ILE A 2 25.08 4.82 -1.16
N VAL A 3 25.77 5.66 -1.93
CA VAL A 3 25.56 7.12 -1.92
C VAL A 3 24.14 7.50 -2.36
N HIS A 4 23.58 6.78 -3.34
CA HIS A 4 22.19 6.98 -3.78
C HIS A 4 21.21 6.71 -2.66
N ARG A 5 21.36 5.59 -1.95
CA ARG A 5 20.53 5.27 -0.78
C ARG A 5 20.73 6.28 0.35
N LEU A 6 21.95 6.75 0.60
CA LEU A 6 22.22 7.77 1.61
C LEU A 6 21.51 9.09 1.27
N TYR A 7 21.60 9.54 0.01
CA TYR A 7 20.94 10.74 -0.44
C TYR A 7 19.41 10.63 -0.35
N THR A 8 18.84 9.52 -0.81
CA THR A 8 17.39 9.33 -0.86
C THR A 8 16.78 9.06 0.51
N ALA A 9 17.43 8.25 1.36
CA ALA A 9 16.89 7.85 2.66
C ALA A 9 17.27 8.78 3.82
N ILE A 10 18.35 9.57 3.71
CA ILE A 10 18.83 10.42 4.81
C ILE A 10 18.81 11.90 4.44
N VAL A 11 19.54 12.29 3.38
CA VAL A 11 19.73 13.71 3.04
C VAL A 11 18.39 14.36 2.65
N ARG A 12 17.60 13.72 1.78
CA ARG A 12 16.31 14.23 1.34
C ARG A 12 15.33 14.44 2.50
N PRO A 13 15.06 13.46 3.39
CA PRO A 13 14.17 13.67 4.53
C PRO A 13 14.60 14.78 5.49
N ILE A 14 15.90 14.89 5.79
CA ILE A 14 16.42 15.95 6.66
C ILE A 14 16.16 17.32 6.03
N PHE A 15 16.48 17.46 4.75
CA PHE A 15 16.33 18.73 4.04
C PHE A 15 14.84 19.12 3.86
N LEU A 16 14.00 18.14 3.53
CA LEU A 16 12.56 18.34 3.29
C LEU A 16 11.72 18.33 4.57
N TYR A 17 12.36 18.29 5.73
CA TYR A 17 11.66 18.40 7.01
C TYR A 17 10.91 19.74 7.10
N GLY A 18 9.67 19.69 7.58
CA GLY A 18 8.83 20.88 7.73
C GLY A 18 8.45 21.59 6.41
N ASN A 19 8.66 20.95 5.26
CA ASN A 19 8.40 21.55 3.94
C ASN A 19 6.96 22.04 3.76
N ILE A 20 5.99 21.42 4.44
CA ILE A 20 4.62 21.95 4.46
C ILE A 20 4.53 23.42 4.90
N VAL A 21 5.45 23.92 5.74
CA VAL A 21 5.46 25.31 6.21
C VAL A 21 6.11 26.25 5.19
N TRP A 22 7.19 25.81 4.55
CA TRP A 22 8.03 26.68 3.72
C TRP A 22 7.88 26.47 2.21
N TRP A 23 7.04 25.53 1.75
CA TRP A 23 6.81 25.28 0.32
C TRP A 23 6.51 26.54 -0.54
N PRO A 24 5.86 27.62 -0.05
CA PRO A 24 5.67 28.83 -0.89
C PRO A 24 6.99 29.46 -1.33
N SER A 25 8.07 29.19 -0.60
CA SER A 25 9.43 29.61 -0.96
C SER A 25 9.92 28.97 -2.26
N LEU A 26 9.34 27.85 -2.69
CA LEU A 26 9.63 27.18 -3.97
C LEU A 26 9.12 27.95 -5.19
N GLU A 27 8.31 29.00 -4.99
CA GLU A 27 7.88 29.90 -6.07
C GLU A 27 8.95 30.92 -6.45
N LYS A 28 10.00 31.05 -5.62
CA LYS A 28 11.10 31.98 -5.85
C LYS A 28 12.27 31.28 -6.54
N ASN A 29 12.63 31.76 -7.72
CA ASN A 29 13.74 31.23 -8.51
C ASN A 29 15.09 31.20 -7.76
N CYS A 30 15.34 32.15 -6.85
CA CYS A 30 16.55 32.15 -6.03
C CYS A 30 16.65 30.90 -5.13
N ASN A 31 15.54 30.45 -4.55
CA ASN A 31 15.49 29.26 -3.70
C ASN A 31 15.58 27.97 -4.52
N LEU A 32 14.94 27.93 -5.69
CA LEU A 32 15.07 26.81 -6.63
C LEU A 32 16.53 26.57 -7.03
N ARG A 33 17.30 27.64 -7.29
CA ARG A 33 18.73 27.51 -7.60
C ARG A 33 19.53 26.85 -6.49
N ILE A 34 19.18 27.07 -5.22
CA ILE A 34 19.84 26.42 -4.07
C ILE A 34 19.51 24.92 -4.06
N LEU A 35 18.24 24.57 -4.26
CA LEU A 35 17.78 23.18 -4.32
C LEU A 35 18.47 22.39 -5.45
N HIS A 36 18.48 22.97 -6.65
CA HIS A 36 19.13 22.35 -7.80
C HIS A 36 20.63 22.18 -7.59
N LYS A 37 21.32 23.10 -6.88
CA LYS A 37 22.73 22.93 -6.53
C LYS A 37 22.97 21.74 -5.60
N ILE A 38 22.12 21.57 -4.58
CA ILE A 38 22.22 20.44 -3.65
C ILE A 38 22.00 19.11 -4.38
N GLN A 39 20.96 19.06 -5.21
CA GLN A 39 20.65 17.87 -5.99
C GLN A 39 21.76 17.55 -7.00
N ARG A 40 22.25 18.57 -7.71
CA ARG A 40 23.37 18.43 -8.66
C ARG A 40 24.62 17.86 -7.99
N SER A 41 24.93 18.32 -6.79
CA SER A 41 26.05 17.79 -6.00
C SER A 41 25.85 16.30 -5.69
N ALA A 42 24.65 15.92 -5.28
CA ALA A 42 24.32 14.52 -5.02
C ALA A 42 24.39 13.65 -6.28
N GLU A 43 23.83 14.11 -7.41
CA GLU A 43 23.88 13.38 -8.68
C GLU A 43 25.32 13.11 -9.14
N LEU A 44 26.21 14.11 -9.03
CA LEU A 44 27.62 13.98 -9.37
C LEU A 44 28.33 12.99 -8.45
N CYS A 45 28.08 13.05 -7.14
CA CYS A 45 28.63 12.10 -6.18
C CYS A 45 28.13 10.66 -6.40
N ILE A 46 26.88 10.50 -6.86
CA ILE A 46 26.27 9.18 -7.11
C ILE A 46 26.81 8.56 -8.40
N SER A 47 26.86 9.36 -9.48
CA SER A 47 27.17 8.88 -10.83
C SER A 47 28.65 8.94 -11.19
N GLY A 48 29.44 9.82 -10.55
CA GLY A 48 30.79 10.15 -11.00
C GLY A 48 30.85 10.87 -12.35
N ALA A 49 29.71 11.39 -12.83
CA ALA A 49 29.62 12.04 -14.13
C ALA A 49 30.42 13.36 -14.19
N LEU A 50 30.68 13.85 -15.40
CA LEU A 50 31.39 15.13 -15.59
C LEU A 50 30.55 16.30 -15.03
N PRO A 51 31.19 17.35 -14.48
CA PRO A 51 30.50 18.56 -14.00
C PRO A 51 29.63 19.26 -15.06
N THR A 52 29.90 19.02 -16.34
CA THR A 52 29.15 19.55 -17.49
C THR A 52 27.93 18.72 -17.88
N THR A 53 27.77 17.51 -17.34
CA THR A 53 26.63 16.62 -17.65
C THR A 53 25.32 17.28 -17.23
N ALA A 54 24.28 17.24 -18.07
CA ALA A 54 23.00 17.86 -17.77
C ALA A 54 22.31 17.24 -16.54
N THR A 55 21.81 18.06 -15.62
CA THR A 55 21.10 17.65 -14.40
C THR A 55 19.88 16.77 -14.72
N GLU A 56 19.05 17.18 -15.69
CA GLU A 56 17.85 16.42 -16.07
C GLU A 56 18.18 15.03 -16.62
N ALA A 57 19.31 14.88 -17.31
CA ALA A 57 19.78 13.57 -17.76
C ALA A 57 20.22 12.69 -16.58
N LEU A 58 20.88 13.25 -15.57
CA LEU A 58 21.22 12.49 -14.37
C LEU A 58 19.99 12.14 -13.52
N ASN A 59 18.99 13.01 -13.46
CA ASN A 59 17.72 12.73 -12.79
C ASN A 59 17.04 11.50 -13.37
N THR A 60 16.97 11.42 -14.70
CA THR A 60 16.35 10.29 -15.38
C THR A 60 17.17 9.00 -15.24
N ILE A 61 18.49 9.07 -15.43
CA ILE A 61 19.39 7.90 -15.32
C ILE A 61 19.43 7.33 -13.89
N LEU A 62 19.40 8.21 -12.87
CA LEU A 62 19.49 7.81 -11.46
C LEU A 62 18.13 7.57 -10.81
N ASP A 63 17.03 7.70 -11.55
CA ASP A 63 15.66 7.65 -11.04
C ASP A 63 15.45 8.62 -9.85
N LEU A 64 15.90 9.86 -10.02
CA LEU A 64 15.80 10.92 -9.03
C LEU A 64 14.82 12.00 -9.52
N GLN A 65 13.67 12.10 -8.85
CA GLN A 65 12.77 13.23 -9.06
C GLN A 65 13.45 14.56 -8.69
N PRO A 66 13.29 15.64 -9.49
CA PRO A 66 13.69 16.99 -9.12
C PRO A 66 13.18 17.39 -7.73
N LEU A 67 14.05 17.97 -6.91
CA LEU A 67 13.84 18.20 -5.48
C LEU A 67 12.72 19.21 -5.23
N ASP A 68 12.54 20.17 -6.14
CA ASP A 68 11.46 21.15 -6.10
C ASP A 68 10.08 20.50 -6.37
N LEU A 69 10.00 19.59 -7.34
CA LEU A 69 8.78 18.82 -7.62
C LEU A 69 8.47 17.85 -6.48
N LEU A 70 9.50 17.16 -5.97
CA LEU A 70 9.38 16.29 -4.81
C LEU A 70 8.88 17.06 -3.58
N ALA A 71 9.45 18.25 -3.34
CA ALA A 71 9.03 19.10 -2.24
C ALA A 71 7.56 19.52 -2.37
N LYS A 72 7.10 19.99 -3.54
CA LYS A 72 5.69 20.34 -3.76
C LYS A 72 4.76 19.13 -3.57
N SER A 73 5.18 17.97 -4.07
CA SER A 73 4.45 16.71 -3.89
C SER A 73 4.32 16.33 -2.41
N TRP A 74 5.41 16.33 -1.64
CA TRP A 74 5.41 15.99 -0.22
C TRP A 74 4.61 16.98 0.62
N ALA A 75 4.73 18.29 0.34
CA ALA A 75 3.94 19.30 0.99
C ALA A 75 2.44 19.07 0.71
N SER A 76 2.07 18.82 -0.54
CA SER A 76 0.67 18.54 -0.90
C SER A 76 0.13 17.29 -0.20
N ALA A 77 0.91 16.20 -0.20
CA ALA A 77 0.55 14.96 0.50
C ALA A 77 0.44 15.15 2.02
N THR A 78 1.26 16.04 2.61
CA THR A 78 1.19 16.38 4.04
C THR A 78 -0.08 17.19 4.34
N ALA A 79 -0.41 18.18 3.51
CA ALA A 79 -1.64 18.95 3.65
C ALA A 79 -2.89 18.07 3.55
N LEU A 80 -2.91 17.10 2.63
CA LEU A 80 -4.00 16.13 2.51
C LEU A 80 -4.15 15.27 3.78
N ARG A 81 -3.04 14.80 4.36
CA ARG A 81 -3.04 14.05 5.63
C ARG A 81 -3.56 14.89 6.80
N LEU A 82 -3.10 16.14 6.92
CA LEU A 82 -3.58 17.07 7.96
C LEU A 82 -5.07 17.37 7.79
N ARG A 83 -5.55 17.51 6.55
CA ARG A 83 -6.98 17.71 6.24
C ARG A 83 -7.81 16.53 6.70
N LYS A 84 -7.35 15.30 6.43
CA LYS A 84 -8.03 14.07 6.88
C LYS A 84 -8.01 13.90 8.41
N ALA A 85 -6.98 14.40 9.09
CA ALA A 85 -6.87 14.43 10.54
C ALA A 85 -7.60 15.62 11.20
N ALA A 86 -8.37 16.42 10.46
CA ALA A 86 -9.03 17.64 10.93
C ALA A 86 -8.08 18.69 11.55
N ALA A 87 -6.77 18.60 11.24
CA ALA A 87 -5.73 19.50 11.74
C ALA A 87 -5.32 20.59 10.72
N TRP A 88 -6.01 20.65 9.56
CA TRP A 88 -5.70 21.62 8.51
C TRP A 88 -6.53 22.89 8.65
N LEU A 89 -5.86 24.00 8.91
CA LEU A 89 -6.47 25.33 8.89
C LEU A 89 -6.44 25.88 7.46
N THR A 90 -7.63 26.04 6.87
CA THR A 90 -7.78 26.66 5.55
C THR A 90 -7.45 28.15 5.62
N GLY A 91 -6.61 28.61 4.70
CA GLY A 91 -6.24 30.00 4.56
C GLY A 91 -5.87 30.29 3.11
N SER A 92 -6.12 31.52 2.66
CA SER A 92 -5.87 31.95 1.28
C SER A 92 -4.40 32.34 1.01
N THR A 93 -3.56 32.37 2.05
CA THR A 93 -2.20 32.89 1.99
C THR A 93 -1.19 31.90 2.56
N GLY A 94 0.08 32.10 2.19
CA GLY A 94 1.21 31.32 2.72
C GLY A 94 1.06 29.82 2.46
N HIS A 95 1.33 29.03 3.50
CA HIS A 95 1.40 27.57 3.37
C HIS A 95 0.03 26.90 3.19
N SER A 96 -1.05 27.51 3.71
CA SER A 96 -2.41 26.96 3.63
C SER A 96 -3.00 26.98 2.22
N ASN A 97 -2.38 27.72 1.29
CA ASN A 97 -2.83 27.85 -0.10
C ASN A 97 -2.44 26.66 -1.00
N ILE A 98 -1.72 25.65 -0.48
CA ILE A 98 -1.23 24.54 -1.32
C ILE A 98 -2.37 23.72 -1.93
N LEU A 99 -3.42 23.47 -1.16
CA LEU A 99 -4.55 22.64 -1.61
C LEU A 99 -5.42 23.36 -2.65
N SER A 100 -5.49 24.70 -2.60
CA SER A 100 -6.20 25.51 -3.58
C SER A 100 -5.41 25.75 -4.86
N LYS A 101 -4.06 25.75 -4.78
CA LYS A 101 -3.19 25.93 -5.95
C LYS A 101 -3.01 24.68 -6.82
N HIS A 102 -3.16 23.48 -6.24
CA HIS A 102 -3.01 22.23 -6.97
C HIS A 102 -4.36 21.58 -7.25
N THR A 103 -4.94 21.88 -8.41
CA THR A 103 -6.27 21.37 -8.86
C THR A 103 -6.29 19.88 -9.17
N SER A 104 -5.14 19.24 -9.38
CA SER A 104 -5.02 17.81 -9.72
C SER A 104 -4.88 16.89 -8.50
N LEU A 105 -5.12 17.40 -7.28
CA LEU A 105 -5.01 16.57 -6.07
C LEU A 105 -6.22 15.64 -5.92
N PRO A 106 -6.02 14.38 -5.49
CA PRO A 106 -7.11 13.45 -5.30
C PRO A 106 -8.06 13.96 -4.20
N ARG A 107 -9.36 14.00 -4.52
CA ARG A 107 -10.40 14.45 -3.58
C ARG A 107 -10.51 13.51 -2.37
N ASN A 108 -10.39 12.21 -2.64
CA ASN A 108 -10.39 11.15 -1.65
C ASN A 108 -9.03 10.46 -1.61
N THR A 109 -8.59 10.12 -0.40
CA THR A 109 -7.35 9.39 -0.15
C THR A 109 -7.68 8.20 0.73
N ASP A 110 -6.93 7.12 0.56
CA ASP A 110 -7.03 5.93 1.42
C ASP A 110 -6.50 6.21 2.85
N TYR A 111 -5.78 7.31 3.05
CA TYR A 111 -5.25 7.66 4.37
C TYR A 111 -6.36 7.96 5.39
N VAL A 112 -6.25 7.33 6.56
CA VAL A 112 -6.95 7.69 7.80
C VAL A 112 -5.93 7.96 8.92
N PRO A 113 -6.23 8.82 9.90
CA PRO A 113 -5.42 8.93 11.10
C PRO A 113 -5.19 7.55 11.73
N PRO A 114 -3.99 7.25 12.30
CA PRO A 114 -3.70 5.94 12.85
C PRO A 114 -4.76 5.49 13.88
N ILE A 115 -5.43 4.39 13.58
CA ILE A 115 -6.40 3.74 14.45
C ILE A 115 -5.73 2.51 15.07
N VAL A 116 -5.87 2.35 16.39
CA VAL A 116 -5.39 1.17 17.11
C VAL A 116 -6.55 0.16 17.19
N ASN A 117 -6.30 -1.07 16.78
CA ASN A 117 -7.26 -2.17 16.80
C ASN A 117 -6.68 -3.34 17.59
N PHE A 118 -7.17 -3.52 18.81
CA PHE A 118 -6.80 -4.67 19.65
C PHE A 118 -7.74 -5.86 19.45
N GLU A 119 -8.97 -5.62 18.98
CA GLU A 119 -9.92 -6.69 18.69
C GLU A 119 -9.53 -7.46 17.42
N ARG A 120 -9.26 -8.75 17.60
CA ARG A 120 -9.02 -9.68 16.51
C ARG A 120 -9.68 -11.01 16.84
N ARG A 121 -10.66 -11.40 16.01
CA ARG A 121 -11.44 -12.64 16.18
C ARG A 121 -11.06 -13.73 15.18
N TYR A 122 -10.29 -13.39 14.14
CA TYR A 122 -9.75 -14.32 13.15
C TYR A 122 -8.26 -14.61 13.40
N LYS A 123 -7.76 -15.73 12.87
CA LYS A 123 -6.33 -16.10 12.97
C LYS A 123 -5.61 -15.83 11.66
N ILE A 124 -4.36 -15.40 11.73
CA ILE A 124 -3.48 -15.26 10.56
C ILE A 124 -2.30 -16.22 10.76
N PHE A 125 -2.02 -17.01 9.74
CA PHE A 125 -0.89 -17.91 9.68
C PHE A 125 -0.02 -17.56 8.47
N ILE A 126 1.27 -17.37 8.71
CA ILE A 126 2.27 -17.17 7.65
C ILE A 126 3.28 -18.31 7.82
N PRO A 127 3.01 -19.50 7.26
CA PRO A 127 3.83 -20.67 7.51
C PRO A 127 5.16 -20.55 6.76
N THR A 128 6.22 -21.14 7.32
CA THR A 128 7.44 -21.41 6.55
C THR A 128 7.20 -22.56 5.57
N ARG A 129 8.13 -22.79 4.64
CA ARG A 129 8.00 -23.89 3.66
C ARG A 129 7.84 -25.25 4.34
N THR A 130 8.61 -25.51 5.40
CA THR A 130 8.54 -26.76 6.16
C THR A 130 7.23 -26.90 6.93
N ASP A 131 6.68 -25.79 7.44
CA ASP A 131 5.39 -25.83 8.12
C ASP A 131 4.28 -26.18 7.13
N TRP A 132 4.33 -25.59 5.92
CA TRP A 132 3.39 -25.82 4.82
C TRP A 132 3.27 -27.30 4.43
N ASP A 133 4.40 -28.01 4.33
CA ASP A 133 4.42 -29.44 4.00
C ASP A 133 3.72 -30.31 5.07
N ASN A 134 3.52 -29.78 6.29
CA ASN A 134 2.90 -30.46 7.42
C ASN A 134 1.42 -30.06 7.67
N ILE A 135 0.84 -29.14 6.88
CA ILE A 135 -0.57 -28.70 7.01
C ILE A 135 -1.60 -29.50 6.17
N PRO A 136 -1.29 -30.48 5.28
CA PRO A 136 -2.24 -30.89 4.24
C PRO A 136 -3.53 -31.54 4.76
N HIS A 137 -3.53 -32.16 5.95
CA HIS A 137 -4.72 -32.84 6.49
C HIS A 137 -5.75 -31.92 7.15
N GLN A 138 -5.46 -30.64 7.37
CA GLN A 138 -6.40 -29.72 8.04
C GLN A 138 -7.45 -29.13 7.09
N PHE A 139 -7.30 -29.31 5.78
CA PHE A 139 -8.09 -28.62 4.75
C PHE A 139 -9.17 -29.48 4.10
N GLU A 140 -9.16 -30.81 4.30
CA GLU A 140 -10.05 -31.75 3.61
C GLU A 140 -11.52 -31.66 4.07
N ASN A 141 -11.77 -31.25 5.32
CA ASN A 141 -13.12 -31.07 5.89
C ASN A 141 -13.40 -29.61 6.24
N ALA A 142 -12.92 -28.69 5.41
CA ALA A 142 -12.98 -27.25 5.62
C ALA A 142 -13.43 -26.53 4.36
N VAL A 143 -13.84 -25.27 4.49
CA VAL A 143 -14.13 -24.40 3.34
C VAL A 143 -12.83 -23.70 2.93
N ASN A 144 -12.38 -23.93 1.70
CA ASN A 144 -11.16 -23.36 1.17
C ASN A 144 -11.50 -22.24 0.19
N ILE A 145 -11.02 -21.03 0.46
CA ILE A 145 -11.22 -19.86 -0.38
C ILE A 145 -9.86 -19.34 -0.83
N TYR A 146 -9.70 -19.15 -2.12
CA TYR A 146 -8.50 -18.62 -2.73
C TYR A 146 -8.77 -17.21 -3.23
N THR A 147 -7.90 -16.27 -2.89
CA THR A 147 -8.00 -14.87 -3.27
C THR A 147 -6.75 -14.45 -4.03
N ASP A 148 -6.92 -13.63 -5.06
CA ASP A 148 -5.83 -13.09 -5.86
C ASP A 148 -6.11 -11.64 -6.25
N GLY A 149 -5.09 -10.78 -6.22
CA GLY A 149 -5.13 -9.39 -6.60
C GLY A 149 -4.05 -9.07 -7.64
N SER A 150 -4.46 -8.59 -8.81
CA SER A 150 -3.54 -8.34 -9.92
C SER A 150 -3.56 -6.89 -10.39
N LYS A 151 -2.49 -6.48 -11.07
CA LYS A 151 -2.42 -5.21 -11.78
C LYS A 151 -1.67 -5.35 -13.10
N LEU A 152 -2.32 -4.97 -14.20
CA LEU A 152 -1.74 -4.99 -15.54
C LEU A 152 -2.09 -3.68 -16.27
N ASN A 153 -1.10 -3.01 -16.86
CA ASN A 153 -1.31 -1.80 -17.67
C ASN A 153 -2.18 -0.73 -16.98
N SER A 154 -1.94 -0.46 -15.70
CA SER A 154 -2.72 0.46 -14.86
C SER A 154 -4.17 0.04 -14.59
N GLN A 155 -4.54 -1.19 -14.94
CA GLN A 155 -5.83 -1.78 -14.63
C GLN A 155 -5.65 -2.76 -13.49
N THR A 156 -6.56 -2.71 -12.52
CA THR A 156 -6.48 -3.55 -11.32
C THR A 156 -7.61 -4.58 -11.36
N GLY A 157 -7.32 -5.81 -10.97
CA GLY A 157 -8.28 -6.91 -10.91
C GLY A 157 -8.19 -7.63 -9.56
N GLY A 158 -9.30 -8.22 -9.14
CA GLY A 158 -9.33 -9.11 -7.99
C GLY A 158 -10.19 -10.34 -8.29
N GLY A 159 -9.87 -11.46 -7.65
CA GLY A 159 -10.55 -12.73 -7.84
C GLY A 159 -10.76 -13.47 -6.52
N VAL A 160 -11.86 -14.20 -6.45
CA VAL A 160 -12.21 -15.11 -5.36
C VAL A 160 -12.68 -16.43 -5.95
N PHE A 161 -12.11 -17.53 -5.47
CA PHE A 161 -12.46 -18.88 -5.88
C PHE A 161 -12.66 -19.78 -4.65
N SER A 162 -13.75 -20.55 -4.63
CA SER A 162 -13.94 -21.62 -3.64
C SER A 162 -14.74 -22.77 -4.27
N PRO A 163 -14.18 -24.00 -4.34
CA PRO A 163 -14.91 -25.14 -4.87
C PRO A 163 -16.04 -25.60 -3.94
N GLU A 164 -15.87 -25.51 -2.62
CA GLU A 164 -16.87 -25.98 -1.64
C GLU A 164 -18.12 -25.10 -1.61
N LEU A 165 -17.97 -23.82 -1.95
CA LEU A 165 -19.05 -22.84 -2.01
C LEU A 165 -19.49 -22.51 -3.44
N ASP A 166 -18.91 -23.16 -4.46
CA ASP A 166 -19.08 -22.84 -5.89
C ASP A 166 -18.91 -21.34 -6.20
N ILE A 167 -17.94 -20.70 -5.55
CA ILE A 167 -17.61 -19.29 -5.77
C ILE A 167 -16.59 -19.20 -6.90
N LYS A 168 -16.94 -18.44 -7.94
CA LYS A 168 -16.05 -18.03 -9.04
C LYS A 168 -16.33 -16.58 -9.37
N VAL A 169 -15.69 -15.66 -8.65
CA VAL A 169 -15.95 -14.23 -8.75
C VAL A 169 -14.67 -13.53 -9.19
N SER A 170 -14.81 -12.69 -10.21
CA SER A 170 -13.79 -11.72 -10.60
C SER A 170 -14.42 -10.34 -10.50
N PHE A 171 -13.71 -9.40 -9.89
CA PHE A 171 -14.16 -8.02 -9.74
C PHE A 171 -13.05 -7.05 -10.12
N ARG A 172 -13.42 -5.80 -10.34
CA ARG A 172 -12.51 -4.77 -10.83
C ARG A 172 -12.41 -3.62 -9.82
N PRO A 173 -11.35 -3.60 -8.98
CA PRO A 173 -11.00 -2.42 -8.22
C PRO A 173 -10.78 -1.20 -9.12
N PRO A 174 -10.85 0.04 -8.57
CA PRO A 174 -10.46 1.22 -9.32
C PRO A 174 -9.04 1.10 -9.92
N ASP A 175 -8.86 1.58 -11.15
CA ASP A 175 -7.58 1.50 -11.89
C ASP A 175 -6.38 2.13 -11.14
N HIS A 176 -6.65 3.09 -10.26
CA HIS A 176 -5.64 3.73 -9.44
C HIS A 176 -5.22 2.90 -8.20
N CYS A 177 -5.87 1.77 -7.91
CA CYS A 177 -5.50 0.88 -6.82
C CYS A 177 -4.14 0.20 -7.06
N SER A 178 -3.39 -0.08 -6.00
CA SER A 178 -2.18 -0.92 -6.08
C SER A 178 -2.54 -2.41 -6.09
N VAL A 179 -1.60 -3.27 -6.50
CA VAL A 179 -1.71 -4.73 -6.35
C VAL A 179 -2.06 -5.08 -4.89
N PHE A 180 -1.36 -4.46 -3.95
CA PHE A 180 -1.62 -4.62 -2.52
C PHE A 180 -3.07 -4.27 -2.12
N GLN A 181 -3.65 -3.20 -2.68
CA GLN A 181 -5.06 -2.87 -2.39
C GLN A 181 -6.01 -3.88 -3.02
N ALA A 182 -5.69 -4.40 -4.21
CA ALA A 182 -6.47 -5.44 -4.87
C ALA A 182 -6.51 -6.73 -4.02
N GLU A 183 -5.37 -7.15 -3.48
CA GLU A 183 -5.23 -8.28 -2.57
C GLU A 183 -6.12 -8.14 -1.33
N VAL A 184 -6.04 -6.97 -0.66
CA VAL A 184 -6.86 -6.68 0.52
C VAL A 184 -8.34 -6.67 0.16
N MET A 185 -8.70 -6.10 -0.99
CA MET A 185 -10.09 -6.11 -1.47
C MET A 185 -10.56 -7.52 -1.83
N ALA A 186 -9.69 -8.41 -2.33
CA ALA A 186 -10.05 -9.79 -2.65
C ALA A 186 -10.35 -10.60 -1.39
N ILE A 187 -9.57 -10.39 -0.32
CA ILE A 187 -9.88 -10.94 1.02
C ILE A 187 -11.23 -10.40 1.52
N GLN A 188 -11.48 -9.09 1.36
CA GLN A 188 -12.74 -8.50 1.75
C GLN A 188 -13.92 -9.09 0.96
N GLU A 189 -13.77 -9.27 -0.35
CA GLU A 189 -14.78 -9.88 -1.21
C GLU A 189 -15.03 -11.34 -0.85
N ALA A 190 -13.99 -12.10 -0.48
CA ALA A 190 -14.19 -13.45 0.04
C ALA A 190 -15.13 -13.48 1.25
N MET A 191 -15.05 -12.48 2.13
CA MET A 191 -15.93 -12.38 3.30
C MET A 191 -17.38 -12.07 2.90
N THR A 192 -17.62 -11.25 1.90
CA THR A 192 -19.01 -10.91 1.49
C THR A 192 -19.77 -12.14 0.98
N HIS A 193 -19.06 -13.13 0.45
CA HIS A 193 -19.61 -14.39 -0.03
C HIS A 193 -19.80 -15.46 1.06
N LEU A 194 -19.32 -15.25 2.29
CA LEU A 194 -19.41 -16.20 3.40
C LEU A 194 -20.76 -16.18 4.16
N GLY A 195 -21.87 -15.84 3.51
CA GLY A 195 -23.21 -15.70 4.15
C GLY A 195 -23.66 -16.92 5.01
N THR A 196 -24.22 -16.66 6.20
CA THR A 196 -24.57 -17.64 7.27
C THR A 196 -25.92 -18.37 7.03
N PRO A 197 -26.19 -19.60 7.54
CA PRO A 197 -25.64 -20.26 8.74
C PRO A 197 -25.28 -21.77 8.56
N VAL A 198 -24.76 -22.20 7.41
CA VAL A 198 -24.49 -23.65 7.19
C VAL A 198 -23.15 -24.10 7.80
N HIS A 199 -22.29 -23.18 8.24
CA HIS A 199 -20.88 -23.47 8.54
C HIS A 199 -20.43 -23.17 9.98
N HIS A 200 -21.34 -23.08 10.95
CA HIS A 200 -20.98 -22.69 12.33
C HIS A 200 -19.91 -23.59 13.01
N ASP A 201 -19.72 -24.82 12.52
CA ASP A 201 -18.70 -25.76 13.02
C ASP A 201 -17.61 -26.11 12.00
N ILE A 202 -17.60 -25.50 10.82
CA ILE A 202 -16.61 -25.77 9.77
C ILE A 202 -15.54 -24.68 9.78
N ASP A 203 -14.27 -25.09 9.78
CA ASP A 203 -13.16 -24.15 9.65
C ASP A 203 -13.15 -23.56 8.23
N ILE A 204 -12.91 -22.25 8.15
CA ILE A 204 -12.80 -21.50 6.90
C ILE A 204 -11.36 -21.07 6.74
N PHE A 205 -10.75 -21.48 5.64
CA PHE A 205 -9.39 -21.14 5.26
C PHE A 205 -9.39 -20.21 4.06
N ILE A 206 -8.77 -19.04 4.22
CA ILE A 206 -8.63 -18.06 3.14
C ILE A 206 -7.16 -17.95 2.79
N PHE A 207 -6.84 -18.36 1.57
CA PHE A 207 -5.49 -18.40 1.03
C PHE A 207 -5.23 -17.15 0.17
N SER A 208 -4.23 -16.37 0.58
CA SER A 208 -3.69 -15.25 -0.19
C SER A 208 -2.19 -15.43 -0.34
N ASP A 209 -1.64 -15.11 -1.50
CA ASP A 209 -0.19 -15.10 -1.73
C ASP A 209 0.48 -13.81 -1.18
N SER A 210 -0.32 -12.79 -0.85
CA SER A 210 0.13 -11.51 -0.35
C SER A 210 0.42 -11.52 1.14
N GLN A 211 1.65 -11.90 1.50
CA GLN A 211 2.15 -11.75 2.88
C GLN A 211 2.03 -10.31 3.39
N ALA A 212 2.16 -9.31 2.50
CA ALA A 212 1.98 -7.92 2.85
C ALA A 212 0.55 -7.64 3.33
N ALA A 213 -0.47 -8.12 2.60
CA ALA A 213 -1.88 -7.96 3.00
C ALA A 213 -2.14 -8.62 4.36
N LEU A 214 -1.69 -9.87 4.53
CA LEU A 214 -1.84 -10.62 5.77
C LEU A 214 -1.15 -9.95 6.96
N ARG A 215 0.14 -9.59 6.83
CA ARG A 215 0.86 -8.87 7.90
C ARG A 215 0.21 -7.53 8.26
N THR A 216 -0.41 -6.88 7.29
CA THR A 216 -1.10 -5.62 7.54
C THR A 216 -2.41 -5.82 8.28
N LEU A 217 -3.17 -6.86 7.95
CA LEU A 217 -4.33 -7.30 8.74
C LEU A 217 -3.92 -7.79 10.14
N ASP A 218 -2.70 -8.28 10.30
CA ASP A 218 -2.07 -8.67 11.57
C ASP A 218 -1.49 -7.49 12.39
N SER A 219 -1.43 -6.29 11.84
CA SER A 219 -0.93 -5.12 12.56
C SER A 219 -1.95 -4.57 13.56
N TYR A 220 -1.52 -4.16 14.75
CA TYR A 220 -2.37 -3.46 15.72
C TYR A 220 -2.73 -2.03 15.31
N THR A 221 -2.01 -1.44 14.36
CA THR A 221 -2.24 -0.07 13.90
C THR A 221 -2.53 -0.02 12.42
N THR A 222 -3.46 0.85 12.02
CA THR A 222 -3.85 1.02 10.61
C THR A 222 -4.05 2.48 10.29
N ASN A 223 -3.50 2.91 9.16
CA ASN A 223 -3.61 4.26 8.61
C ASN A 223 -4.26 4.26 7.21
N SER A 224 -4.87 3.13 6.81
CA SER A 224 -5.57 2.94 5.54
C SER A 224 -7.03 2.62 5.80
N LYS A 225 -7.90 3.31 5.07
CA LYS A 225 -9.35 3.10 5.07
C LYS A 225 -9.69 1.71 4.55
N THR A 226 -9.10 1.31 3.43
CA THR A 226 -9.32 0.00 2.81
C THR A 226 -8.99 -1.14 3.77
N ILE A 227 -7.86 -1.04 4.48
CA ILE A 227 -7.47 -2.06 5.48
C ILE A 227 -8.42 -2.05 6.69
N SER A 228 -8.84 -0.86 7.14
CA SER A 228 -9.83 -0.73 8.21
C SER A 228 -11.15 -1.40 7.86
N GLU A 229 -11.66 -1.17 6.65
CA GLU A 229 -12.91 -1.77 6.16
C GLU A 229 -12.77 -3.28 5.98
N CYS A 230 -11.66 -3.71 5.37
CA CYS A 230 -11.36 -5.13 5.20
C CYS A 230 -11.21 -5.87 6.52
N ARG A 231 -10.66 -5.26 7.58
CA ARG A 231 -10.54 -5.90 8.90
C ARG A 231 -11.88 -6.08 9.61
N ASN A 232 -12.80 -5.14 9.45
CA ASN A 232 -14.09 -5.17 10.14
C ASN A 232 -14.92 -6.39 9.71
N SER A 233 -14.91 -6.71 8.41
CA SER A 233 -15.69 -7.82 7.84
C SER A 233 -15.36 -9.19 8.48
N PRO A 234 -14.11 -9.70 8.47
CA PRO A 234 -13.77 -10.95 9.16
C PRO A 234 -13.95 -10.88 10.68
N ASN A 235 -13.76 -9.73 11.33
CA ASN A 235 -14.00 -9.62 12.76
C ASN A 235 -15.49 -9.81 13.11
N GLU A 236 -16.39 -9.26 12.29
CA GLU A 236 -17.83 -9.47 12.45
C GLU A 236 -18.22 -10.92 12.17
N MET A 237 -17.70 -11.51 11.10
CA MET A 237 -18.03 -12.88 10.72
C MET A 237 -17.42 -13.94 11.65
N ALA A 238 -16.24 -13.67 12.20
CA ALA A 238 -15.57 -14.56 13.16
C ALA A 238 -16.28 -14.63 14.53
N THR A 239 -17.38 -13.89 14.73
CA THR A 239 -18.29 -14.12 15.87
C THR A 239 -19.06 -15.43 15.75
N HIS A 240 -19.20 -15.94 14.53
CA HIS A 240 -20.04 -17.08 14.20
C HIS A 240 -19.30 -18.19 13.47
N LEU A 241 -18.12 -17.89 12.93
CA LEU A 241 -17.33 -18.77 12.06
C LEU A 241 -15.87 -18.83 12.54
N ARG A 242 -15.19 -19.95 12.29
CA ARG A 242 -13.75 -20.08 12.56
C ARG A 242 -12.94 -19.71 11.33
N ILE A 243 -12.52 -18.44 11.27
CA ILE A 243 -11.82 -17.88 10.11
C ILE A 243 -10.31 -17.90 10.32
N ASN A 244 -9.60 -18.52 9.39
CA ASN A 244 -8.15 -18.64 9.36
C ASN A 244 -7.63 -18.10 8.02
N LEU A 245 -6.83 -17.04 8.04
CA LEU A 245 -6.15 -16.54 6.84
C LEU A 245 -4.75 -17.13 6.76
N ILE A 246 -4.36 -17.66 5.61
CA ILE A 246 -3.09 -18.36 5.41
C ILE A 246 -2.36 -17.77 4.21
N SER A 247 -1.06 -17.52 4.37
CA SER A 247 -0.18 -17.12 3.26
C SER A 247 0.22 -18.31 2.39
N ARG A 248 -0.13 -18.31 1.10
CA ARG A 248 0.36 -19.29 0.12
C ARG A 248 1.83 -19.00 -0.23
N SER A 249 2.67 -20.02 -0.22
CA SER A 249 4.09 -19.87 -0.57
C SER A 249 4.28 -19.92 -2.09
N CYS A 250 4.89 -18.86 -2.65
CA CYS A 250 5.06 -18.56 -4.08
C CYS A 250 6.01 -19.52 -4.85
N LYS A 251 6.13 -20.82 -4.48
CA LYS A 251 7.01 -21.80 -5.16
C LYS A 251 6.31 -23.10 -5.58
N GLN A 252 4.98 -23.11 -5.70
CA GLN A 252 4.21 -24.25 -6.22
C GLN A 252 3.45 -23.92 -7.51
N ILE A 253 3.68 -22.74 -8.12
CA ILE A 253 3.05 -22.35 -9.38
C ILE A 253 3.53 -23.24 -10.55
N ASP A 254 4.65 -23.94 -10.41
CA ASP A 254 5.26 -24.70 -11.51
C ASP A 254 4.79 -26.18 -11.64
N GLU A 255 3.94 -26.70 -10.73
CA GLU A 255 3.56 -28.14 -10.77
C GLU A 255 2.07 -28.43 -11.03
N GLU A 256 1.16 -27.45 -10.88
CA GLU A 256 -0.29 -27.67 -11.12
C GLU A 256 -0.82 -27.12 -12.46
N GLU A 257 -0.04 -26.32 -13.21
CA GLU A 257 -0.42 -25.87 -14.57
C GLU A 257 -0.03 -26.86 -15.69
N SER A 258 0.48 -28.05 -15.35
CA SER A 258 0.95 -29.06 -16.31
C SER A 258 0.18 -30.39 -16.31
N ALA A 259 -1.04 -30.44 -15.75
CA ALA A 259 -1.87 -31.64 -15.72
C ALA A 259 -3.23 -31.45 -16.42
#